data_AF-L2FHY9-F1
#
_entry.id   AF-L2FHY9-F1
#
_cell.length_a   1.000
_cell.length_b   1.000
_cell.length_c   1.000
_cell.angle_alpha   90.00
_cell.angle_beta   90.00
_cell.angle_gamma   90.00
#
_symmetry.space_group_name_H-M   'P 1'
#
loop_
_entity.id
_entity.type
_entity.pdbx_description
1 polymer ?
#
loop_
_entity_poly.entity_id
_entity_poly.type
_entity_poly.pdbx_seq_one_letter_code
_entity_poly.pdbx_strand_id
1 'polypeptide(L)'
;MLVRVHSLSLLAAIVASGDLATAIPFESSSALSTRDIPRPRFGSVPYGVDLTQCTVKGKVALSFDDGPGEYTEQVLDTLEKNGNIKATFFLVGTNGNNGISNAAYTPVLKRMFNAGHQLGSHSWSHKDFDTISHDEKVEELVKNEEVFSKTLGVIPTYFRPPYTHCGSACISTLNDLSYHVMDYNLDTKDWVDNGVNSKQTYSGAVNGGNPASDSFISLAHDIHTFTVNGFVQYMIDVAKAKGFEFTTIGECLGDPASNWYRDPKTGEPWGGVKEEPKPSTTTKPAVLSTTSAAETKTSAAESATAKATPTKSASDDDRETEGPSGATTVKAPGASATINGGVTPTGTAGAAAPTNTPTHVEVNAAGRAVFSIGGALAGVLAWAMMI
;
A
#
# COMPACT_ATOMS: atom_id res chain seq x y z
N MET A 1 -52.15 -77.72 -29.96
CA MET A 1 -51.78 -78.44 -31.20
C MET A 1 -50.53 -77.77 -31.76
N LEU A 2 -49.57 -78.51 -32.32
CA LEU A 2 -48.28 -77.97 -32.78
C LEU A 2 -48.36 -77.28 -34.15
N VAL A 3 -47.48 -76.29 -34.39
CA VAL A 3 -46.58 -76.06 -35.56
C VAL A 3 -45.86 -74.70 -35.29
N ARG A 4 -44.53 -74.60 -35.13
CA ARG A 4 -43.43 -74.51 -36.15
C ARG A 4 -43.57 -73.27 -37.07
N VAL A 5 -42.56 -72.47 -37.47
CA VAL A 5 -41.10 -72.70 -37.73
C VAL A 5 -40.24 -71.43 -37.41
N HIS A 6 -38.92 -71.63 -37.25
CA HIS A 6 -37.75 -70.78 -36.95
C HIS A 6 -37.50 -69.39 -37.62
N SER A 7 -36.45 -68.74 -37.08
CA SER A 7 -35.46 -67.78 -37.66
C SER A 7 -35.68 -66.28 -37.34
N LEU A 8 -34.82 -65.55 -36.61
CA LEU A 8 -33.36 -65.24 -36.62
C LEU A 8 -32.90 -64.12 -37.60
N SER A 9 -32.53 -62.98 -37.00
CA SER A 9 -31.48 -61.99 -37.34
C SER A 9 -31.13 -61.62 -38.80
N LEU A 10 -31.11 -60.31 -39.11
CA LEU A 10 -29.87 -59.48 -39.08
C LEU A 10 -30.15 -57.95 -39.13
N LEU A 11 -29.08 -57.15 -38.99
CA LEU A 11 -28.95 -55.68 -39.13
C LEU A 11 -29.52 -55.14 -40.47
N ALA A 12 -29.81 -53.84 -40.70
CA ALA A 12 -29.07 -52.64 -40.28
C ALA A 12 -29.85 -51.31 -40.43
N ALA A 13 -29.16 -50.20 -40.12
CA ALA A 13 -29.40 -48.81 -40.57
C ALA A 13 -30.73 -48.12 -40.18
N ILE A 14 -30.69 -47.35 -39.09
CA ILE A 14 -31.64 -46.25 -38.85
C ILE A 14 -31.15 -45.02 -39.60
N VAL A 15 -31.92 -44.55 -40.59
CA VAL A 15 -31.75 -43.23 -41.19
C VAL A 15 -32.64 -42.24 -40.42
N ALA A 16 -32.02 -41.41 -39.58
CA ALA A 16 -32.72 -40.33 -38.90
C ALA A 16 -32.81 -39.10 -39.83
N SER A 17 -33.90 -39.00 -40.58
CA SER A 17 -34.29 -37.76 -41.26
C SER A 17 -34.61 -36.70 -40.20
N GLY A 18 -33.86 -35.60 -40.17
CA GLY A 18 -33.88 -34.66 -39.05
C GLY A 18 -35.02 -33.65 -39.08
N ASP A 19 -35.56 -33.34 -37.89
CA ASP A 19 -36.27 -32.10 -37.64
C ASP A 19 -35.29 -30.93 -37.54
N LEU A 20 -35.65 -29.77 -38.11
CA LEU A 20 -34.91 -28.52 -37.95
C LEU A 20 -35.15 -27.93 -36.55
N ALA A 21 -34.54 -28.52 -35.54
CA ALA A 21 -34.27 -27.82 -34.29
C ALA A 21 -33.30 -26.67 -34.59
N THR A 22 -33.82 -25.46 -34.74
CA THR A 22 -32.99 -24.24 -34.72
C THR A 22 -32.34 -24.16 -33.36
N ALA A 23 -31.09 -24.63 -33.27
CA ALA A 23 -30.26 -24.45 -32.11
C ALA A 23 -30.09 -22.95 -31.89
N ILE A 24 -30.82 -22.40 -30.92
CA ILE A 24 -30.45 -21.13 -30.31
C ILE A 24 -28.99 -21.32 -29.89
N PRO A 25 -28.04 -20.50 -30.38
CA PRO A 25 -26.68 -20.60 -29.91
C PRO A 25 -26.72 -20.38 -28.42
N PHE A 26 -26.33 -21.41 -27.65
CA PHE A 26 -26.11 -21.25 -26.23
C PHE A 26 -24.97 -20.24 -26.14
N GLU A 27 -25.29 -18.99 -25.77
CA GLU A 27 -24.26 -17.98 -25.55
C GLU A 27 -23.34 -18.55 -24.48
N SER A 28 -22.15 -18.96 -24.91
CA SER A 28 -21.11 -19.37 -23.99
C SER A 28 -20.92 -18.20 -23.06
N SER A 29 -21.08 -18.42 -21.76
CA SER A 29 -20.75 -17.44 -20.73
C SER A 29 -19.22 -17.34 -20.66
N SER A 30 -18.63 -16.79 -21.72
CA SER A 30 -17.34 -16.13 -21.67
C SER A 30 -17.48 -15.06 -20.62
N ALA A 31 -16.94 -15.35 -19.43
CA ALA A 31 -16.78 -14.35 -18.39
C ALA A 31 -16.13 -13.13 -19.05
N LEU A 32 -16.76 -11.96 -18.87
CA LEU A 32 -16.29 -10.72 -19.49
C LEU A 32 -14.87 -10.45 -18.97
N SER A 33 -13.88 -10.77 -19.80
CA SER A 33 -12.48 -10.59 -19.43
C SER A 33 -12.23 -9.10 -19.24
N THR A 34 -11.57 -8.75 -18.15
CA THR A 34 -11.35 -7.35 -17.80
C THR A 34 -10.33 -6.67 -18.72
N ARG A 35 -9.70 -7.42 -19.64
CA ARG A 35 -8.76 -6.90 -20.64
C ARG A 35 -9.37 -5.77 -21.49
N ASP A 36 -10.59 -5.98 -21.98
CA ASP A 36 -11.18 -5.14 -23.04
C ASP A 36 -12.27 -4.17 -22.53
N ILE A 37 -12.40 -3.99 -21.21
CA ILE A 37 -13.34 -3.03 -20.62
C ILE A 37 -12.89 -1.58 -20.87
N PRO A 38 -13.83 -0.60 -20.88
CA PRO A 38 -13.45 0.81 -20.84
C PRO A 38 -12.59 1.12 -19.61
N ARG A 39 -11.57 1.97 -19.76
CA ARG A 39 -10.68 2.40 -18.67
C ARG A 39 -10.63 3.93 -18.56
N PRO A 40 -11.76 4.60 -18.29
CA PRO A 40 -11.79 6.05 -18.10
C PRO A 40 -10.89 6.47 -16.94
N ARG A 41 -10.29 7.66 -17.04
CA ARG A 41 -9.47 8.24 -15.96
C ARG A 41 -10.30 9.25 -15.18
N PHE A 42 -10.27 9.13 -13.86
CA PHE A 42 -11.09 9.90 -12.93
C PHE A 42 -10.31 10.20 -11.64
N GLY A 43 -10.88 11.02 -10.75
CA GLY A 43 -10.15 11.53 -9.60
C GLY A 43 -9.04 12.52 -9.98
N SER A 44 -8.17 12.84 -9.03
CA SER A 44 -7.03 13.75 -9.19
C SER A 44 -5.66 13.08 -9.00
N VAL A 45 -5.64 11.83 -8.55
CA VAL A 45 -4.42 11.03 -8.41
C VAL A 45 -3.93 10.61 -9.81
N PRO A 46 -2.62 10.76 -10.13
CA PRO A 46 -2.11 10.40 -11.44
C PRO A 46 -2.16 8.89 -11.68
N TYR A 47 -2.30 8.52 -12.95
CA TYR A 47 -2.17 7.14 -13.44
C TYR A 47 -0.82 6.97 -14.10
N GLY A 48 -0.18 5.80 -13.96
CA GLY A 48 1.13 5.55 -14.56
C GLY A 48 2.23 6.49 -14.07
N VAL A 49 2.21 6.84 -12.78
CA VAL A 49 3.25 7.59 -12.08
C VAL A 49 3.48 6.90 -10.75
N ASP A 50 4.74 6.78 -10.35
CA ASP A 50 5.15 6.18 -9.08
C ASP A 50 4.80 7.09 -7.89
N LEU A 51 4.04 6.56 -6.94
CA LEU A 51 3.50 7.27 -5.78
C LEU A 51 4.07 6.68 -4.48
N THR A 52 5.02 7.41 -3.88
CA THR A 52 5.75 7.00 -2.66
C THR A 52 5.22 7.62 -1.37
N GLN A 53 4.45 8.72 -1.44
CA GLN A 53 4.06 9.52 -0.27
C GLN A 53 2.62 10.06 -0.34
N CYS A 54 2.02 10.34 0.83
CA CYS A 54 0.74 11.01 0.94
C CYS A 54 0.81 12.48 0.53
N THR A 55 -0.28 12.96 -0.09
CA THR A 55 -0.55 14.40 -0.27
C THR A 55 -1.06 15.00 1.05
N VAL A 56 -1.85 14.24 1.82
CA VAL A 56 -2.38 14.61 3.13
C VAL A 56 -1.32 14.37 4.22
N LYS A 57 -0.97 15.40 4.98
CA LYS A 57 0.04 15.33 6.05
C LYS A 57 -0.56 14.91 7.40
N GLY A 58 0.30 14.43 8.30
CA GLY A 58 -0.11 13.82 9.57
C GLY A 58 -0.66 12.40 9.44
N LYS A 59 -0.48 11.76 8.28
CA LYS A 59 -1.03 10.44 7.96
C LYS A 59 0.00 9.32 7.95
N VAL A 60 -0.41 8.14 8.43
CA VAL A 60 0.28 6.86 8.24
C VAL A 60 -0.69 5.91 7.53
N ALA A 61 -0.45 5.64 6.25
CA ALA A 61 -1.11 4.57 5.54
C ALA A 61 -0.34 3.27 5.77
N LEU A 62 -0.87 2.40 6.63
CA LEU A 62 -0.37 1.03 6.76
C LEU A 62 -0.78 0.25 5.49
N SER A 63 0.19 -0.38 4.84
CA SER A 63 -0.07 -1.27 3.71
C SER A 63 0.58 -2.63 3.85
N PHE A 64 -0.13 -3.66 3.39
CA PHE A 64 0.26 -5.07 3.47
C PHE A 64 0.22 -5.71 2.08
N ASP A 65 1.32 -6.37 1.71
CA ASP A 65 1.49 -7.03 0.41
C ASP A 65 1.44 -8.56 0.56
N ASP A 66 1.42 -9.28 -0.56
CA ASP A 66 1.39 -10.75 -0.72
C ASP A 66 0.15 -11.51 -0.16
N GLY A 67 -0.73 -10.84 0.57
CA GLY A 67 -1.96 -11.43 1.09
C GLY A 67 -3.03 -11.76 0.02
N PRO A 68 -4.14 -12.41 0.42
CA PRO A 68 -4.40 -12.95 1.76
C PRO A 68 -3.66 -14.26 2.01
N GLY A 69 -3.26 -14.48 3.26
CA GLY A 69 -2.62 -15.70 3.76
C GLY A 69 -3.20 -16.16 5.09
N GLU A 70 -2.54 -17.14 5.73
CA GLU A 70 -3.06 -17.78 6.96
C GLU A 70 -3.24 -16.82 8.15
N TYR A 71 -2.47 -15.72 8.20
CA TYR A 71 -2.48 -14.78 9.31
C TYR A 71 -3.34 -13.52 9.07
N THR A 72 -3.83 -13.28 7.85
CA THR A 72 -4.53 -12.04 7.45
C THR A 72 -5.67 -11.64 8.41
N GLU A 73 -6.47 -12.61 8.85
CA GLU A 73 -7.57 -12.37 9.80
C GLU A 73 -7.08 -11.79 11.14
N GLN A 74 -5.85 -12.10 11.57
CA GLN A 74 -5.24 -11.59 12.80
C GLN A 74 -4.82 -10.11 12.66
N VAL A 75 -4.43 -9.69 11.46
CA VAL A 75 -4.16 -8.28 11.14
C VAL A 75 -5.46 -7.47 11.19
N LEU A 76 -6.53 -7.97 10.56
CA LEU A 76 -7.85 -7.33 10.59
C LEU A 76 -8.38 -7.23 12.03
N ASP A 77 -8.29 -8.31 12.80
CA ASP A 77 -8.60 -8.32 14.23
C ASP A 77 -7.84 -7.24 15.02
N THR A 78 -6.56 -7.04 14.71
CA THR A 78 -5.72 -6.05 15.40
C THR A 78 -6.11 -4.62 15.02
N LEU A 79 -6.39 -4.37 13.73
CA LEU A 79 -6.84 -3.07 13.22
C LEU A 79 -8.23 -2.70 13.77
N GLU A 80 -9.15 -3.67 13.84
CA GLU A 80 -10.49 -3.53 14.42
C GLU A 80 -10.43 -3.16 15.92
N LYS A 81 -9.73 -3.97 16.73
CA LYS A 81 -9.54 -3.75 18.18
C LYS A 81 -8.88 -2.41 18.52
N ASN A 82 -8.09 -1.84 17.60
CA ASN A 82 -7.40 -0.57 17.79
C ASN A 82 -8.22 0.69 17.44
N GLY A 83 -9.52 0.53 17.19
CA GLY A 83 -10.45 1.63 16.86
C GLY A 83 -10.90 1.62 15.40
N ASN A 84 -11.10 0.43 14.82
CA ASN A 84 -11.53 0.24 13.42
C ASN A 84 -10.58 0.88 12.38
N ILE A 85 -9.27 0.85 12.65
CA ILE A 85 -8.22 1.43 11.81
C ILE A 85 -8.33 0.89 10.37
N LYS A 86 -8.26 1.79 9.38
CA LYS A 86 -8.20 1.41 7.96
C LYS A 86 -6.74 1.26 7.51
N ALA A 87 -6.55 0.38 6.54
CA ALA A 87 -5.27 -0.01 5.96
C ALA A 87 -5.50 -0.36 4.49
N THR A 88 -4.41 -0.55 3.75
CA THR A 88 -4.46 -0.96 2.33
C THR A 88 -3.84 -2.35 2.18
N PHE A 89 -4.48 -3.24 1.45
CA PHE A 89 -3.90 -4.55 1.15
C PHE A 89 -3.70 -4.71 -0.35
N PHE A 90 -2.48 -4.95 -0.81
CA PHE A 90 -2.17 -5.24 -2.20
C PHE A 90 -2.16 -6.76 -2.37
N LEU A 91 -3.19 -7.27 -3.03
CA LEU A 91 -3.47 -8.70 -3.02
C LEU A 91 -2.98 -9.39 -4.30
N VAL A 92 -2.29 -10.51 -4.12
CA VAL A 92 -1.85 -11.39 -5.21
C VAL A 92 -2.98 -12.34 -5.63
N GLY A 93 -2.97 -12.76 -6.89
CA GLY A 93 -3.83 -13.84 -7.37
C GLY A 93 -3.49 -15.18 -6.70
N THR A 94 -2.21 -15.55 -6.73
CA THR A 94 -1.63 -16.75 -6.13
C THR A 94 -0.14 -16.52 -5.84
N ASN A 95 0.29 -16.75 -4.59
CA ASN A 95 1.72 -16.77 -4.21
C ASN A 95 1.92 -17.90 -3.19
N GLY A 96 2.40 -19.05 -3.66
CA GLY A 96 2.43 -20.29 -2.86
C GLY A 96 1.04 -20.72 -2.42
N ASN A 97 0.79 -20.74 -1.10
CA ASN A 97 -0.52 -21.03 -0.51
C ASN A 97 -1.43 -19.78 -0.37
N ASN A 98 -0.89 -18.59 -0.61
CA ASN A 98 -1.55 -17.29 -0.44
C ASN A 98 -2.22 -16.82 -1.74
N GLY A 99 -3.08 -15.82 -1.65
CA GLY A 99 -3.69 -15.12 -2.79
C GLY A 99 -5.19 -15.37 -3.00
N ILE A 100 -5.86 -14.44 -3.67
CA ILE A 100 -7.33 -14.39 -3.79
C ILE A 100 -7.93 -15.50 -4.66
N SER A 101 -7.13 -16.23 -5.45
CA SER A 101 -7.59 -17.42 -6.17
C SER A 101 -7.94 -18.59 -5.24
N ASN A 102 -7.40 -18.62 -4.02
CA ASN A 102 -7.74 -19.63 -3.04
C ASN A 102 -9.12 -19.31 -2.41
N ALA A 103 -10.11 -20.14 -2.73
CA ALA A 103 -11.49 -19.97 -2.27
C ALA A 103 -11.64 -19.93 -0.73
N ALA A 104 -10.68 -20.49 0.03
CA ALA A 104 -10.64 -20.39 1.48
C ALA A 104 -10.53 -18.93 1.99
N TYR A 105 -9.93 -18.03 1.20
CA TYR A 105 -9.79 -16.61 1.53
C TYR A 105 -10.89 -15.71 0.97
N THR A 106 -11.90 -16.26 0.28
CA THR A 106 -13.10 -15.48 -0.13
C THR A 106 -13.83 -14.80 1.05
N PRO A 107 -13.93 -15.39 2.26
CA PRO A 107 -14.50 -14.71 3.42
C PRO A 107 -13.65 -13.53 3.91
N VAL A 108 -12.33 -13.69 4.06
CA VAL A 108 -11.44 -12.62 4.56
C VAL A 108 -11.36 -11.46 3.57
N LEU A 109 -11.35 -11.73 2.27
CA LEU A 109 -11.44 -10.72 1.21
C LEU A 109 -12.71 -9.86 1.33
N LYS A 110 -13.83 -10.49 1.70
CA LYS A 110 -15.10 -9.80 1.97
C LYS A 110 -15.10 -9.08 3.32
N ARG A 111 -14.40 -9.60 4.34
CA ARG A 111 -14.20 -8.90 5.63
C ARG A 111 -13.45 -7.58 5.41
N MET A 112 -12.31 -7.62 4.70
CA MET A 112 -11.51 -6.43 4.36
C MET A 112 -12.37 -5.34 3.70
N PHE A 113 -13.09 -5.71 2.63
CA PHE A 113 -13.87 -4.78 1.83
C PHE A 113 -15.05 -4.19 2.63
N ASN A 114 -15.82 -5.03 3.32
CA ASN A 114 -16.96 -4.59 4.12
C ASN A 114 -16.55 -3.78 5.37
N ALA A 115 -15.35 -4.03 5.92
CA ALA A 115 -14.79 -3.24 7.01
C ALA A 115 -14.12 -1.93 6.53
N GLY A 116 -14.16 -1.62 5.23
CA GLY A 116 -13.69 -0.35 4.67
C GLY A 116 -12.17 -0.24 4.54
N HIS A 117 -11.45 -1.37 4.46
CA HIS A 117 -10.04 -1.35 4.03
C HIS A 117 -9.96 -1.16 2.51
N GLN A 118 -8.91 -0.50 2.04
CA GLN A 118 -8.66 -0.38 0.60
C GLN A 118 -7.97 -1.66 0.10
N LEU A 119 -8.39 -2.15 -1.07
CA LEU A 119 -7.79 -3.30 -1.73
C LEU A 119 -7.18 -2.88 -3.07
N GLY A 120 -5.89 -3.15 -3.24
CA GLY A 120 -5.16 -2.99 -4.48
C GLY A 120 -4.80 -4.34 -5.11
N SER A 121 -4.35 -4.31 -6.36
CA SER A 121 -3.79 -5.47 -7.06
C SER A 121 -2.27 -5.57 -6.82
N HIS A 122 -1.75 -6.79 -6.65
CA HIS A 122 -0.32 -7.09 -6.56
C HIS A 122 0.12 -8.14 -7.61
N SER A 123 -0.52 -8.09 -8.79
CA SER A 123 -0.37 -9.05 -9.89
C SER A 123 -0.97 -10.43 -9.60
N TRP A 124 -0.98 -11.30 -10.61
CA TRP A 124 -1.55 -12.64 -10.49
C TRP A 124 -0.60 -13.61 -9.79
N SER A 125 0.67 -13.65 -10.19
CA SER A 125 1.65 -14.63 -9.72
C SER A 125 2.95 -14.01 -9.16
N HIS A 126 2.88 -12.76 -8.69
CA HIS A 126 3.99 -12.01 -8.10
C HIS A 126 5.27 -12.01 -8.97
N LYS A 127 5.10 -11.84 -10.29
CA LYS A 127 6.24 -11.72 -11.23
C LYS A 127 6.84 -10.31 -11.14
N ASP A 128 8.17 -10.21 -11.25
CA ASP A 128 8.85 -8.92 -11.44
C ASP A 128 8.45 -8.32 -12.80
N PHE A 129 7.78 -7.16 -12.76
CA PHE A 129 7.24 -6.52 -13.96
C PHE A 129 8.33 -6.00 -14.92
N ASP A 130 9.56 -5.75 -14.48
CA ASP A 130 10.65 -5.35 -15.37
C ASP A 130 11.32 -6.54 -16.09
N THR A 131 11.02 -7.78 -15.69
CA THR A 131 11.56 -9.00 -16.33
C THR A 131 10.67 -9.62 -17.42
N ILE A 132 9.36 -9.33 -17.39
CA ILE A 132 8.35 -9.96 -18.26
C ILE A 132 7.97 -9.11 -19.48
N SER A 133 7.32 -9.72 -20.47
CA SER A 133 6.80 -9.03 -21.67
C SER A 133 5.65 -8.05 -21.34
N HIS A 134 5.19 -7.26 -22.33
CA HIS A 134 4.03 -6.39 -22.16
C HIS A 134 2.73 -7.21 -21.98
N ASP A 135 2.47 -8.19 -22.85
CA ASP A 135 1.27 -9.02 -22.75
C ASP A 135 1.20 -9.81 -21.45
N GLU A 136 2.33 -10.27 -20.90
CA GLU A 136 2.36 -10.89 -19.57
C GLU A 136 1.99 -9.91 -18.45
N LYS A 137 2.41 -8.63 -18.50
CA LYS A 137 1.95 -7.62 -17.52
C LYS A 137 0.44 -7.45 -17.59
N VAL A 138 -0.12 -7.39 -18.81
CA VAL A 138 -1.56 -7.27 -19.02
C VAL A 138 -2.29 -8.52 -18.49
N GLU A 139 -1.78 -9.72 -18.76
CA GLU A 139 -2.35 -10.99 -18.28
C GLU A 139 -2.27 -11.12 -16.74
N GLU A 140 -1.15 -10.70 -16.13
CA GLU A 140 -0.94 -10.65 -14.69
C GLU A 140 -1.91 -9.68 -13.97
N LEU A 141 -2.28 -8.58 -14.62
CA LEU A 141 -3.28 -7.66 -14.08
C LEU A 141 -4.69 -8.22 -14.28
N VAL A 142 -5.06 -8.57 -15.52
CA VAL A 142 -6.41 -9.02 -15.91
C VAL A 142 -6.88 -10.23 -15.11
N LYS A 143 -6.03 -11.26 -14.90
CA LYS A 143 -6.43 -12.42 -14.09
C LYS A 143 -6.76 -12.05 -12.64
N ASN A 144 -6.07 -11.07 -12.07
CA ASN A 144 -6.33 -10.60 -10.71
C ASN A 144 -7.63 -9.78 -10.67
N GLU A 145 -7.79 -8.84 -11.62
CA GLU A 145 -9.02 -8.06 -11.84
C GLU A 145 -10.26 -8.96 -12.02
N GLU A 146 -10.15 -10.07 -12.75
CA GLU A 146 -11.25 -11.04 -12.95
C GLU A 146 -11.71 -11.70 -11.64
N VAL A 147 -10.78 -12.03 -10.73
CA VAL A 147 -11.15 -12.58 -9.41
C VAL A 147 -11.71 -11.50 -8.48
N PHE A 148 -11.17 -10.28 -8.49
CA PHE A 148 -11.75 -9.12 -7.82
C PHE A 148 -13.20 -8.87 -8.29
N SER A 149 -13.42 -8.81 -9.60
CA SER A 149 -14.71 -8.62 -10.26
C SER A 149 -15.71 -9.71 -9.85
N LYS A 150 -15.31 -10.98 -9.96
CA LYS A 150 -16.14 -12.14 -9.60
C LYS A 150 -16.49 -12.21 -8.10
N THR A 151 -15.61 -11.75 -7.22
CA THR A 151 -15.73 -12.01 -5.77
C THR A 151 -16.33 -10.83 -4.99
N LEU A 152 -16.01 -9.61 -5.41
CA LEU A 152 -16.43 -8.35 -4.76
C LEU A 152 -17.31 -7.46 -5.66
N GLY A 153 -17.37 -7.71 -6.97
CA GLY A 153 -18.13 -6.86 -7.90
C GLY A 153 -17.41 -5.55 -8.28
N VAL A 154 -16.09 -5.51 -8.15
CA VAL A 154 -15.22 -4.35 -8.38
C VAL A 154 -13.93 -4.73 -9.09
N ILE A 155 -13.26 -3.76 -9.70
CA ILE A 155 -11.89 -3.89 -10.20
C ILE A 155 -11.02 -2.79 -9.54
N PRO A 156 -9.90 -3.09 -8.87
CA PRO A 156 -9.08 -2.08 -8.20
C PRO A 156 -8.41 -1.13 -9.21
N THR A 157 -8.38 0.18 -8.90
CA THR A 157 -7.60 1.19 -9.66
C THR A 157 -6.17 1.36 -9.12
N TYR A 158 -5.86 0.78 -7.96
CA TYR A 158 -4.56 0.85 -7.30
C TYR A 158 -3.78 -0.45 -7.49
N PHE A 159 -2.50 -0.32 -7.87
CA PHE A 159 -1.57 -1.44 -8.04
C PHE A 159 -0.21 -1.11 -7.45
N ARG A 160 0.36 -2.06 -6.71
CA ARG A 160 1.77 -2.03 -6.31
C ARG A 160 2.53 -3.06 -7.16
N PRO A 161 3.61 -2.70 -7.86
CA PRO A 161 4.45 -3.67 -8.56
C PRO A 161 5.12 -4.62 -7.56
N PRO A 162 5.14 -5.94 -7.82
CA PRO A 162 6.00 -6.89 -7.11
C PRO A 162 7.44 -6.37 -7.01
N TYR A 163 8.07 -6.52 -5.84
CA TYR A 163 9.40 -6.00 -5.49
C TYR A 163 9.58 -4.46 -5.62
N THR A 164 8.50 -3.71 -5.87
CA THR A 164 8.50 -2.31 -6.33
C THR A 164 9.42 -2.03 -7.52
N HIS A 165 9.60 -3.03 -8.38
CA HIS A 165 10.32 -2.94 -9.66
C HIS A 165 9.35 -2.52 -10.78
N CYS A 166 9.52 -1.31 -11.31
CA CYS A 166 8.68 -0.77 -12.37
C CYS A 166 9.36 0.37 -13.14
N GLY A 167 10.22 0.01 -14.08
CA GLY A 167 10.80 0.90 -15.09
C GLY A 167 9.78 1.36 -16.14
N SER A 168 10.25 2.12 -17.13
CA SER A 168 9.39 2.81 -18.10
C SER A 168 8.40 1.90 -18.86
N ALA A 169 8.77 0.65 -19.15
CA ALA A 169 7.88 -0.32 -19.81
C ALA A 169 6.78 -0.84 -18.88
N CYS A 170 7.08 -1.02 -17.59
CA CYS A 170 6.07 -1.32 -16.56
C CYS A 170 5.13 -0.12 -16.37
N ILE A 171 5.70 1.07 -16.16
CA ILE A 171 4.95 2.32 -15.99
C ILE A 171 4.03 2.62 -17.18
N SER A 172 4.49 2.44 -18.43
CA SER A 172 3.63 2.61 -19.62
C SER A 172 2.47 1.62 -19.60
N THR A 173 2.71 0.35 -19.28
CA THR A 173 1.64 -0.66 -19.27
C THR A 173 0.58 -0.36 -18.20
N LEU A 174 1.01 0.15 -17.04
CA LEU A 174 0.12 0.60 -15.96
C LEU A 174 -0.59 1.92 -16.26
N ASN A 175 0.06 2.84 -16.99
CA ASN A 175 -0.60 4.02 -17.57
C ASN A 175 -1.74 3.57 -18.50
N ASP A 176 -1.46 2.68 -19.43
CA ASP A 176 -2.40 2.30 -20.49
C ASP A 176 -3.62 1.56 -19.92
N LEU A 177 -3.39 0.65 -18.96
CA LEU A 177 -4.46 0.00 -18.18
C LEU A 177 -5.06 0.90 -17.07
N SER A 178 -4.62 2.16 -16.99
CA SER A 178 -5.08 3.20 -16.06
C SER A 178 -5.15 2.75 -14.60
N TYR A 179 -3.96 2.40 -14.10
CA TYR A 179 -3.64 2.12 -12.70
C TYR A 179 -2.87 3.28 -12.03
N HIS A 180 -3.18 3.55 -10.77
CA HIS A 180 -2.33 4.32 -9.85
C HIS A 180 -1.21 3.38 -9.38
N VAL A 181 0.06 3.76 -9.57
CA VAL A 181 1.22 2.92 -9.27
C VAL A 181 1.79 3.29 -7.92
N MET A 182 1.82 2.33 -7.00
CA MET A 182 2.17 2.57 -5.60
C MET A 182 3.51 1.95 -5.22
N ASP A 183 4.38 2.75 -4.62
CA ASP A 183 5.58 2.31 -3.88
C ASP A 183 5.34 2.66 -2.39
N TYR A 184 6.39 3.02 -1.65
CA TYR A 184 6.35 3.42 -0.25
C TYR A 184 7.40 4.51 0.05
N ASN A 185 7.32 5.12 1.24
CA ASN A 185 8.42 5.94 1.79
C ASN A 185 8.83 5.50 3.21
N LEU A 186 8.19 4.47 3.76
CA LEU A 186 8.61 3.75 4.95
C LEU A 186 8.62 2.26 4.65
N ASP A 187 9.81 1.69 4.52
CA ASP A 187 10.02 0.25 4.38
C ASP A 187 10.26 -0.36 5.77
N THR A 188 9.46 -1.35 6.18
CA THR A 188 9.67 -2.02 7.47
C THR A 188 10.72 -3.12 7.44
N LYS A 189 11.08 -3.65 6.27
CA LYS A 189 11.94 -4.84 6.11
C LYS A 189 11.47 -6.05 6.95
N ASP A 190 10.16 -6.23 7.13
CA ASP A 190 9.59 -7.30 7.98
C ASP A 190 9.84 -8.73 7.46
N TRP A 191 10.17 -8.86 6.18
CA TRP A 191 10.67 -10.10 5.56
C TRP A 191 12.16 -10.40 5.81
N VAL A 192 12.93 -9.43 6.36
CA VAL A 192 14.38 -9.54 6.56
C VAL A 192 14.71 -9.87 8.02
N ASP A 193 15.66 -10.77 8.24
CA ASP A 193 16.12 -11.20 9.58
C ASP A 193 14.98 -11.66 10.54
N ASN A 194 13.88 -12.20 10.00
CA ASN A 194 12.64 -12.48 10.74
C ASN A 194 12.07 -11.24 11.49
N GLY A 195 12.22 -10.06 10.90
CA GLY A 195 11.72 -8.79 11.42
C GLY A 195 12.49 -8.20 12.60
N VAL A 196 13.64 -8.78 12.99
CA VAL A 196 14.48 -8.32 14.13
C VAL A 196 14.75 -6.82 14.08
N ASN A 197 15.01 -6.27 12.90
CA ASN A 197 15.32 -4.85 12.70
C ASN A 197 14.08 -3.97 12.49
N SER A 198 12.92 -4.53 12.12
CA SER A 198 11.75 -3.79 11.62
C SER A 198 11.12 -2.84 12.63
N LYS A 199 11.15 -3.21 13.93
CA LYS A 199 10.72 -2.31 15.01
C LYS A 199 11.61 -1.07 15.10
N GLN A 200 12.91 -1.22 14.92
CA GLN A 200 13.85 -0.10 14.90
C GLN A 200 13.70 0.75 13.63
N THR A 201 13.52 0.13 12.46
CA THR A 201 13.31 0.85 11.19
C THR A 201 12.03 1.70 11.22
N TYR A 202 10.89 1.10 11.57
CA TYR A 202 9.60 1.79 11.63
C TYR A 202 9.61 2.92 12.68
N SER A 203 10.08 2.62 13.90
CA SER A 203 10.07 3.62 14.97
C SER A 203 11.12 4.71 14.78
N GLY A 204 12.24 4.43 14.10
CA GLY A 204 13.21 5.45 13.68
C GLY A 204 12.59 6.46 12.71
N ALA A 205 11.91 5.97 11.66
CA ALA A 205 11.22 6.83 10.69
C ALA A 205 10.09 7.64 11.34
N VAL A 206 9.16 6.98 12.04
CA VAL A 206 7.98 7.64 12.62
C VAL A 206 8.37 8.62 13.74
N ASN A 207 9.27 8.24 14.66
CA ASN A 207 9.69 9.17 15.72
C ASN A 207 10.59 10.30 15.21
N GLY A 208 11.33 10.09 14.11
CA GLY A 208 12.11 11.14 13.45
C GLY A 208 11.25 12.18 12.72
N GLY A 209 10.13 11.76 12.13
CA GLY A 209 9.22 12.64 11.40
C GLY A 209 8.42 13.63 12.27
N ASN A 210 7.59 14.43 11.63
CA ASN A 210 6.74 15.46 12.23
C ASN A 210 5.32 15.41 11.62
N PRO A 211 4.26 15.08 12.40
CA PRO A 211 2.89 15.02 11.88
C PRO A 211 2.38 16.32 11.23
N ALA A 212 2.99 17.48 11.51
CA ALA A 212 2.58 18.74 10.87
C ALA A 212 3.07 18.91 9.41
N SER A 213 4.09 18.16 8.98
CA SER A 213 4.70 18.27 7.64
C SER A 213 4.81 16.94 6.89
N ASP A 214 4.87 15.84 7.63
CA ASP A 214 5.30 14.55 7.11
C ASP A 214 4.13 13.56 7.04
N SER A 215 4.37 12.43 6.39
CA SER A 215 3.36 11.42 6.11
C SER A 215 4.03 10.14 5.59
N PHE A 216 3.54 8.98 6.00
CA PHE A 216 4.13 7.70 5.63
C PHE A 216 3.16 6.78 4.88
N ILE A 217 3.64 6.19 3.78
CA ILE A 217 3.10 4.95 3.21
C ILE A 217 4.05 3.84 3.65
N SER A 218 3.55 2.92 4.47
CA SER A 218 4.35 1.89 5.14
C SER A 218 4.18 0.54 4.45
N LEU A 219 5.27 -0.08 3.99
CA LEU A 219 5.27 -1.46 3.49
C LEU A 219 5.48 -2.46 4.64
N ALA A 220 4.62 -3.47 4.69
CA ALA A 220 4.77 -4.72 5.45
C ALA A 220 4.07 -5.86 4.67
N HIS A 221 4.13 -7.10 5.17
CA HIS A 221 3.55 -8.28 4.53
C HIS A 221 2.72 -9.07 5.54
N ASP A 222 1.41 -9.20 5.34
CA ASP A 222 0.53 -9.89 6.31
C ASP A 222 0.63 -11.42 6.25
N ILE A 223 1.40 -11.95 5.30
CA ILE A 223 1.79 -13.36 5.19
C ILE A 223 2.92 -13.76 6.17
N HIS A 224 3.52 -12.83 6.92
CA HIS A 224 4.65 -13.12 7.81
C HIS A 224 4.25 -13.25 9.28
N THR A 225 4.67 -14.37 9.89
CA THR A 225 4.41 -14.72 11.29
C THR A 225 4.94 -13.67 12.29
N PHE A 226 6.04 -12.98 11.97
CA PHE A 226 6.55 -11.86 12.77
C PHE A 226 5.60 -10.66 12.75
N THR A 227 5.12 -10.30 11.55
CA THR A 227 4.33 -9.09 11.30
C THR A 227 3.04 -9.10 12.09
N VAL A 228 2.35 -10.25 12.07
CA VAL A 228 1.09 -10.47 12.78
C VAL A 228 1.28 -10.63 14.30
N ASN A 229 2.39 -11.21 14.75
CA ASN A 229 2.69 -11.43 16.18
C ASN A 229 3.17 -10.16 16.89
N GLY A 230 2.32 -9.13 16.86
CA GLY A 230 2.47 -7.89 17.61
C GLY A 230 3.33 -6.82 16.94
N PHE A 231 3.85 -7.02 15.73
CA PHE A 231 4.48 -5.91 14.99
C PHE A 231 3.41 -4.93 14.44
N VAL A 232 2.26 -5.41 13.95
CA VAL A 232 1.12 -4.53 13.60
C VAL A 232 0.67 -3.68 14.81
N GLN A 233 0.54 -4.27 16.00
CA GLN A 233 0.22 -3.52 17.22
C GLN A 233 1.31 -2.47 17.53
N TYR A 234 2.58 -2.85 17.45
CA TYR A 234 3.70 -1.94 17.67
C TYR A 234 3.72 -0.76 16.67
N MET A 235 3.44 -1.01 15.39
CA MET A 235 3.33 0.04 14.38
C MET A 235 2.21 1.03 14.75
N ILE A 236 1.05 0.50 15.18
CA ILE A 236 -0.09 1.30 15.63
C ILE A 236 0.29 2.15 16.86
N ASP A 237 0.89 1.54 17.88
CA ASP A 237 1.22 2.23 19.14
C ASP A 237 2.23 3.36 18.94
N VAL A 238 3.28 3.13 18.13
CA VAL A 238 4.31 4.14 17.85
C VAL A 238 3.74 5.33 17.08
N ALA A 239 2.93 5.10 16.05
CA ALA A 239 2.32 6.18 15.28
C ALA A 239 1.27 6.96 16.10
N LYS A 240 0.46 6.29 16.94
CA LYS A 240 -0.44 6.95 17.91
C LYS A 240 0.32 7.81 18.91
N ALA A 241 1.37 7.27 19.54
CA ALA A 241 2.17 7.98 20.54
C ALA A 241 2.88 9.22 19.96
N LYS A 242 3.21 9.18 18.66
CA LYS A 242 3.81 10.30 17.92
C LYS A 242 2.79 11.33 17.42
N GLY A 243 1.50 10.99 17.36
CA GLY A 243 0.43 11.87 16.89
C GLY A 243 0.12 11.80 15.39
N PHE A 244 0.42 10.68 14.74
CA PHE A 244 -0.04 10.40 13.37
C PHE A 244 -1.43 9.72 13.37
N GLU A 245 -2.24 10.03 12.37
CA GLU A 245 -3.55 9.40 12.13
C GLU A 245 -3.44 8.31 11.05
N PHE A 246 -4.16 7.20 11.21
CA PHE A 246 -4.22 6.14 10.20
C PHE A 246 -5.27 6.39 9.13
N THR A 247 -5.04 5.82 7.96
CA THR A 247 -5.84 6.08 6.76
C THR A 247 -5.51 5.02 5.68
N THR A 248 -6.37 4.87 4.68
CA THR A 248 -6.07 4.14 3.43
C THR A 248 -5.12 4.92 2.53
N ILE A 249 -4.46 4.27 1.57
CA ILE A 249 -3.59 4.95 0.59
C ILE A 249 -4.38 5.96 -0.25
N GLY A 250 -5.63 5.65 -0.62
CA GLY A 250 -6.51 6.56 -1.34
C GLY A 250 -6.78 7.85 -0.57
N GLU A 251 -7.25 7.76 0.68
CA GLU A 251 -7.43 8.93 1.56
C GLU A 251 -6.11 9.70 1.80
N CYS A 252 -4.99 8.99 1.98
CA CYS A 252 -3.63 9.54 2.09
C CYS A 252 -3.24 10.38 0.86
N LEU A 253 -3.70 10.01 -0.32
CA LEU A 253 -3.53 10.75 -1.57
C LEU A 253 -4.63 11.79 -1.83
N GLY A 254 -5.69 11.82 -1.02
CA GLY A 254 -6.84 12.72 -1.16
C GLY A 254 -7.94 12.20 -2.10
N ASP A 255 -7.94 10.92 -2.43
CA ASP A 255 -8.87 10.28 -3.37
C ASP A 255 -10.06 9.62 -2.63
N PRO A 256 -11.32 9.99 -2.94
CA PRO A 256 -12.50 9.45 -2.27
C PRO A 256 -12.75 7.97 -2.63
N ALA A 257 -13.42 7.23 -1.74
CA ALA A 257 -13.60 5.78 -1.85
C ALA A 257 -14.34 5.29 -3.11
N SER A 258 -15.07 6.18 -3.81
CA SER A 258 -15.66 5.91 -5.12
C SER A 258 -14.63 5.63 -6.22
N ASN A 259 -13.40 6.10 -6.05
CA ASN A 259 -12.36 6.11 -7.09
C ASN A 259 -11.33 4.99 -6.92
N TRP A 260 -11.30 4.28 -5.79
CA TRP A 260 -10.36 3.17 -5.58
C TRP A 260 -10.70 1.94 -6.43
N TYR A 261 -11.89 1.93 -7.05
CA TYR A 261 -12.43 0.81 -7.80
C TYR A 261 -13.21 1.28 -9.04
N ARG A 262 -13.21 0.43 -10.07
CA ARG A 262 -14.06 0.53 -11.27
C ARG A 262 -15.25 -0.42 -11.16
N ASP A 263 -16.39 -0.04 -11.72
CA ASP A 263 -17.46 -0.98 -12.02
C ASP A 263 -17.01 -1.96 -13.15
N PRO A 264 -17.13 -3.29 -12.97
CA PRO A 264 -16.61 -4.25 -13.95
C PRO A 264 -17.33 -4.29 -15.32
N LYS A 265 -18.44 -3.57 -15.50
CA LYS A 265 -19.23 -3.54 -16.74
C LYS A 265 -19.05 -2.25 -17.52
N THR A 266 -18.83 -1.12 -16.82
CA THR A 266 -18.72 0.20 -17.43
C THR A 266 -17.31 0.79 -17.37
N GLY A 267 -16.45 0.34 -16.44
CA GLY A 267 -15.11 0.89 -16.23
C GLY A 267 -15.05 2.21 -15.45
N GLU A 268 -16.21 2.86 -15.26
CA GLU A 268 -16.44 4.09 -14.51
C GLU A 268 -16.22 3.91 -12.99
N PRO A 269 -16.14 4.99 -12.20
CA PRO A 269 -16.02 4.92 -10.74
C PRO A 269 -17.10 4.03 -10.13
N TRP A 270 -16.71 3.11 -9.25
CA TRP A 270 -17.65 2.25 -8.54
C TRP A 270 -18.38 3.06 -7.46
N GLY A 271 -19.63 3.43 -7.72
CA GLY A 271 -20.49 4.20 -6.81
C GLY A 271 -21.01 3.43 -5.59
N GLY A 272 -20.16 2.60 -4.96
CA GLY A 272 -20.58 1.50 -4.10
C GLY A 272 -20.25 1.58 -2.61
N VAL A 273 -19.31 2.43 -2.16
CA VAL A 273 -19.27 2.80 -0.72
C VAL A 273 -20.26 3.92 -0.49
N LYS A 274 -21.36 3.63 0.21
CA LYS A 274 -22.13 4.69 0.87
C LYS A 274 -21.31 5.21 2.03
N GLU A 275 -20.68 6.36 1.86
CA GLU A 275 -20.12 7.10 2.99
C GLU A 275 -21.21 7.26 4.05
N GLU A 276 -20.93 6.87 5.30
CA GLU A 276 -21.78 7.30 6.41
C GLU A 276 -21.72 8.84 6.45
N PRO A 277 -22.86 9.54 6.50
CA PRO A 277 -22.86 11.00 6.45
C PRO A 277 -22.14 11.54 7.68
N LYS A 278 -20.91 12.04 7.47
CA LYS A 278 -20.04 12.64 8.49
C LYS A 278 -20.89 13.52 9.42
N PRO A 279 -20.90 13.29 10.75
CA PRO A 279 -21.86 13.91 11.64
C PRO A 279 -21.92 15.42 11.46
N SER A 280 -23.01 15.90 10.89
CA SER A 280 -23.22 17.33 10.66
C SER A 280 -23.41 17.99 12.02
N THR A 281 -22.35 18.60 12.53
CA THR A 281 -22.37 19.55 13.64
C THR A 281 -23.07 20.83 13.21
N THR A 282 -24.36 20.72 12.92
CA THR A 282 -25.27 21.85 12.74
C THR A 282 -25.38 22.54 14.09
N THR A 283 -24.49 23.50 14.34
CA THR A 283 -24.44 24.32 15.55
C THR A 283 -25.69 25.18 15.61
N LYS A 284 -26.76 24.63 16.19
CA LYS A 284 -28.00 25.33 16.49
C LYS A 284 -27.66 26.57 17.32
N PRO A 285 -28.06 27.79 16.90
CA PRO A 285 -27.82 29.00 17.69
C PRO A 285 -28.39 28.85 19.10
N ALA A 286 -27.55 29.08 20.11
CA ALA A 286 -27.96 29.08 21.50
C ALA A 286 -28.86 30.29 21.76
N VAL A 287 -30.15 30.05 22.04
CA VAL A 287 -31.08 31.11 22.43
C VAL A 287 -30.72 31.55 23.85
N LEU A 288 -30.28 32.80 23.99
CA LEU A 288 -29.85 33.37 25.26
C LEU A 288 -31.07 33.72 26.14
N SER A 289 -31.51 32.80 26.98
CA SER A 289 -32.53 33.09 28.01
C SER A 289 -31.88 33.78 29.21
N THR A 290 -31.91 35.12 29.22
CA THR A 290 -31.43 35.94 30.35
C THR A 290 -32.44 35.97 31.50
N THR A 291 -32.24 35.15 32.52
CA THR A 291 -32.89 35.33 33.84
C THR A 291 -32.03 36.24 34.72
N SER A 292 -32.46 37.50 34.89
CA SER A 292 -31.76 38.45 35.77
C SER A 292 -32.07 38.16 37.24
N ALA A 293 -31.04 37.89 38.03
CA ALA A 293 -31.10 37.93 39.48
C ALA A 293 -30.36 39.20 39.94
N ALA A 294 -31.04 40.07 40.68
CA ALA A 294 -30.48 41.33 41.16
C ALA A 294 -29.95 41.19 42.59
N GLU A 295 -28.68 41.52 42.81
CA GLU A 295 -28.16 41.85 44.14
C GLU A 295 -27.45 43.20 44.13
N THR A 296 -27.67 43.96 45.20
CA THR A 296 -27.24 45.36 45.36
C THR A 296 -25.89 45.44 46.07
N LYS A 297 -24.99 46.30 45.59
CA LYS A 297 -23.94 46.92 46.43
C LYS A 297 -23.48 48.27 45.89
N THR A 298 -22.93 49.10 46.77
CA THR A 298 -22.98 50.57 46.64
C THR A 298 -21.60 51.23 46.73
N SER A 299 -21.37 52.22 45.86
CA SER A 299 -20.50 53.42 45.99
C SER A 299 -19.21 53.40 46.84
N ALA A 300 -18.07 53.59 46.18
CA ALA A 300 -17.04 54.63 46.43
C ALA A 300 -16.01 54.55 45.27
N ALA A 301 -15.59 55.60 44.55
CA ALA A 301 -14.88 56.82 44.95
C ALA A 301 -13.51 56.52 45.63
N GLU A 302 -12.37 57.15 45.30
CA GLU A 302 -11.94 58.09 44.23
C GLU A 302 -10.42 58.33 44.45
N SER A 303 -9.58 58.54 43.41
CA SER A 303 -8.40 59.45 43.42
C SER A 303 -7.59 59.44 42.10
N ALA A 304 -6.70 60.42 41.93
CA ALA A 304 -5.85 60.70 40.77
C ALA A 304 -4.47 59.95 40.83
N THR A 305 -3.52 60.02 39.89
CA THR A 305 -2.99 61.18 39.14
C THR A 305 -2.22 60.79 37.86
N ALA A 306 -1.98 61.77 36.97
CA ALA A 306 -1.15 61.71 35.75
C ALA A 306 0.35 61.36 36.03
N LYS A 307 1.28 61.19 35.07
CA LYS A 307 1.55 62.01 33.86
C LYS A 307 2.63 61.42 32.92
N ALA A 308 2.69 61.96 31.70
CA ALA A 308 3.85 62.05 30.77
C ALA A 308 4.06 60.92 29.72
N THR A 309 4.78 61.28 28.65
CA THR A 309 4.91 60.54 27.36
C THR A 309 6.28 60.92 26.68
N PRO A 310 6.59 60.78 25.37
CA PRO A 310 7.79 60.01 24.96
C PRO A 310 8.87 60.76 24.14
N THR A 311 9.98 60.07 23.86
CA THR A 311 10.98 60.31 22.79
C THR A 311 11.46 58.93 22.27
N LYS A 312 11.66 58.67 20.96
CA LYS A 312 12.61 59.23 19.98
C LYS A 312 14.08 59.07 20.40
N SER A 313 15.04 58.71 19.54
CA SER A 313 14.99 58.38 18.11
C SER A 313 16.24 57.58 17.66
N ALA A 314 16.26 57.21 16.37
CA ALA A 314 17.40 57.04 15.45
C ALA A 314 18.62 57.98 15.71
N SER A 315 19.84 57.82 15.19
CA SER A 315 20.56 56.78 14.37
C SER A 315 22.00 57.34 14.10
N ASP A 316 22.88 56.98 13.15
CA ASP A 316 23.07 56.08 11.96
C ASP A 316 24.60 55.82 11.81
N ASP A 317 25.08 54.85 11.02
CA ASP A 317 26.40 55.00 10.32
C ASP A 317 26.65 54.08 9.09
N ASP A 318 27.59 54.50 8.21
CA ASP A 318 27.87 54.02 6.82
C ASP A 318 29.01 52.95 6.73
N ARG A 319 29.07 51.99 5.77
CA ARG A 319 29.63 52.01 4.36
C ARG A 319 31.19 52.07 4.31
N GLU A 320 31.97 51.55 3.34
CA GLU A 320 31.81 51.24 1.90
C GLU A 320 32.64 50.01 1.38
N THR A 321 32.38 49.63 0.10
CA THR A 321 33.18 48.95 -0.98
C THR A 321 34.58 48.31 -0.71
N GLU A 322 35.08 47.27 -1.42
CA GLU A 322 35.10 46.98 -2.88
C GLU A 322 35.17 45.46 -3.24
N GLY A 323 35.15 45.13 -4.55
CA GLY A 323 35.62 43.84 -5.13
C GLY A 323 36.96 44.01 -5.90
N PRO A 324 37.36 43.13 -6.86
CA PRO A 324 36.59 42.08 -7.54
C PRO A 324 37.33 40.73 -7.82
N SER A 325 36.63 39.82 -8.51
CA SER A 325 37.13 38.79 -9.45
C SER A 325 38.15 37.72 -9.01
N GLY A 326 37.75 36.46 -9.11
CA GLY A 326 38.66 35.30 -9.09
C GLY A 326 37.89 33.99 -9.32
N ALA A 327 38.14 33.28 -10.42
CA ALA A 327 37.43 32.05 -10.78
C ALA A 327 38.31 30.81 -10.60
N THR A 328 37.92 29.92 -9.69
CA THR A 328 38.57 28.61 -9.53
C THR A 328 37.56 27.52 -9.16
N THR A 329 37.68 26.35 -9.78
CA THR A 329 36.92 25.14 -9.45
C THR A 329 37.26 24.63 -8.04
N VAL A 330 36.26 24.29 -7.23
CA VAL A 330 36.47 23.61 -5.94
C VAL A 330 35.82 22.22 -5.98
N LYS A 331 36.66 21.22 -5.68
CA LYS A 331 36.33 19.79 -5.61
C LYS A 331 35.79 19.45 -4.22
N ALA A 332 34.73 18.64 -4.13
CA ALA A 332 34.18 18.20 -2.85
C ALA A 332 35.18 17.35 -2.04
N PRO A 333 35.36 17.61 -0.72
CA PRO A 333 36.10 16.73 0.17
C PRO A 333 35.19 15.62 0.72
N GLY A 334 35.49 14.37 0.40
CA GLY A 334 34.89 13.23 1.09
C GLY A 334 35.55 13.00 2.45
N ALA A 335 34.77 12.79 3.49
CA ALA A 335 35.26 12.49 4.84
C ALA A 335 34.69 11.14 5.31
N SER A 336 35.48 10.07 5.18
CA SER A 336 35.19 8.79 5.83
C SER A 336 35.84 8.77 7.22
N ALA A 337 35.07 8.45 8.25
CA ALA A 337 35.51 8.46 9.65
C ALA A 337 35.49 7.04 10.23
N THR A 338 36.67 6.42 10.33
CA THR A 338 36.83 5.10 10.95
C THR A 338 37.03 5.24 12.46
N ILE A 339 36.18 4.61 13.28
CA ILE A 339 36.37 4.51 14.73
C ILE A 339 36.70 3.07 15.11
N ASN A 340 37.91 2.85 15.62
CA ASN A 340 38.33 1.57 16.19
C ASN A 340 37.98 1.50 17.69
N GLY A 341 37.05 0.61 18.06
CA GLY A 341 36.75 0.26 19.45
C GLY A 341 37.22 -1.17 19.75
N GLY A 342 38.42 -1.33 20.32
CA GLY A 342 38.98 -2.64 20.66
C GLY A 342 38.56 -3.15 22.04
N VAL A 343 38.13 -4.40 22.12
CA VAL A 343 37.90 -5.12 23.39
C VAL A 343 38.50 -6.53 23.29
N THR A 344 39.37 -6.90 24.24
CA THR A 344 40.03 -8.20 24.31
C THR A 344 39.30 -9.16 25.27
N PRO A 345 38.85 -10.34 24.83
CA PRO A 345 38.43 -11.42 25.70
C PRO A 345 39.55 -12.47 25.90
N THR A 346 39.78 -12.90 27.13
CA THR A 346 40.63 -14.07 27.45
C THR A 346 39.75 -15.30 27.69
N GLY A 347 39.87 -16.34 26.87
CA GLY A 347 39.16 -17.61 27.09
C GLY A 347 39.34 -18.62 25.95
N THR A 348 39.81 -19.81 26.27
CA THR A 348 40.09 -20.90 25.32
C THR A 348 38.85 -21.76 25.02
N ALA A 349 38.53 -22.02 23.74
CA ALA A 349 38.58 -23.37 23.13
C ALA A 349 37.85 -23.49 21.76
N GLY A 350 38.60 -23.84 20.71
CA GLY A 350 38.20 -24.82 19.68
C GLY A 350 36.95 -24.60 18.81
N ALA A 351 37.06 -23.79 17.75
CA ALA A 351 36.31 -23.97 16.48
C ALA A 351 37.08 -23.32 15.31
N ALA A 352 36.81 -23.74 14.07
CA ALA A 352 37.41 -23.12 12.87
C ALA A 352 36.72 -21.78 12.53
N ALA A 353 37.48 -20.77 12.14
CA ALA A 353 36.95 -19.44 11.88
C ALA A 353 36.32 -19.32 10.47
N PRO A 354 35.10 -18.74 10.34
CA PRO A 354 34.58 -18.33 9.04
C PRO A 354 35.35 -17.09 8.53
N THR A 355 35.56 -17.01 7.21
CA THR A 355 36.17 -15.84 6.58
C THR A 355 35.16 -14.70 6.48
N ASN A 356 35.27 -13.71 7.37
CA ASN A 356 34.47 -12.49 7.32
C ASN A 356 34.84 -11.63 6.10
N THR A 357 34.20 -11.90 4.96
CA THR A 357 34.14 -10.94 3.85
C THR A 357 33.06 -9.91 4.17
N PRO A 358 33.39 -8.61 4.33
CA PRO A 358 32.38 -7.59 4.60
C PRO A 358 31.51 -7.37 3.35
N THR A 359 30.23 -7.74 3.44
CA THR A 359 29.22 -7.46 2.41
C THR A 359 28.89 -5.97 2.37
N HIS A 360 29.61 -5.23 1.53
CA HIS A 360 29.25 -3.86 1.20
C HIS A 360 27.92 -3.83 0.44
N VAL A 361 26.86 -3.39 1.12
CA VAL A 361 25.59 -3.03 0.47
C VAL A 361 25.72 -1.58 -0.01
N GLU A 362 25.91 -1.38 -1.31
CA GLU A 362 25.81 -0.05 -1.90
C GLU A 362 24.32 0.33 -2.01
N VAL A 363 23.96 1.46 -1.42
CA VAL A 363 22.64 2.10 -1.60
C VAL A 363 22.76 3.24 -2.61
N ASN A 364 21.85 3.27 -3.58
CA ASN A 364 21.82 4.34 -4.57
C ASN A 364 21.24 5.65 -3.98
N ALA A 365 21.25 6.72 -4.76
CA ALA A 365 20.75 8.04 -4.33
C ALA A 365 19.23 8.08 -4.01
N ALA A 366 18.49 7.00 -4.27
CA ALA A 366 17.09 6.80 -3.90
C ALA A 366 16.91 5.80 -2.74
N GLY A 367 17.99 5.43 -2.03
CA GLY A 367 17.96 4.53 -0.87
C GLY A 367 17.78 3.04 -1.19
N ARG A 368 17.64 2.66 -2.46
CA ARG A 368 17.50 1.26 -2.87
C ARG A 368 18.87 0.56 -2.86
N ALA A 369 18.93 -0.64 -2.28
CA ALA A 369 20.13 -1.47 -2.23
C ALA A 369 20.44 -2.08 -3.61
N VAL A 370 21.70 -2.05 -4.03
CA VAL A 370 22.15 -2.50 -5.36
C VAL A 370 23.09 -3.70 -5.22
N PHE A 371 22.65 -4.87 -5.67
CA PHE A 371 23.48 -6.07 -5.73
C PHE A 371 24.27 -6.12 -7.05
N SER A 372 25.52 -5.67 -7.00
CA SER A 372 26.45 -5.77 -8.14
C SER A 372 27.02 -7.18 -8.27
N ILE A 373 26.48 -8.00 -9.18
CA ILE A 373 26.89 -9.40 -9.40
C ILE A 373 28.17 -9.47 -10.25
N GLY A 374 29.30 -9.12 -9.64
CA GLY A 374 30.62 -9.14 -10.27
C GLY A 374 31.39 -10.45 -10.07
N GLY A 375 31.03 -11.52 -10.80
CA GLY A 375 31.82 -12.77 -10.79
C GLY A 375 31.05 -13.98 -11.34
N ALA A 376 31.71 -14.80 -12.17
CA ALA A 376 31.06 -15.91 -12.88
C ALA A 376 31.14 -17.27 -12.15
N LEU A 377 30.16 -18.13 -12.46
CA LEU A 377 30.21 -19.60 -12.39
C LEU A 377 30.39 -20.29 -11.01
N ALA A 378 29.28 -20.45 -10.28
CA ALA A 378 29.00 -21.65 -9.48
C ALA A 378 27.49 -21.76 -9.11
N GLY A 379 26.98 -22.97 -8.89
CA GLY A 379 25.77 -23.21 -8.07
C GLY A 379 24.41 -23.16 -8.76
N VAL A 380 24.03 -24.25 -9.45
CA VAL A 380 22.62 -24.67 -9.52
C VAL A 380 22.28 -25.43 -8.22
N LEU A 381 20.98 -25.45 -7.84
CA LEU A 381 20.39 -26.05 -6.63
C LEU A 381 20.54 -25.27 -5.30
N ALA A 382 19.50 -24.47 -4.98
CA ALA A 382 19.12 -24.12 -3.60
C ALA A 382 17.68 -23.57 -3.50
N TRP A 383 16.67 -24.23 -4.12
CA TRP A 383 15.27 -23.75 -4.10
C TRP A 383 14.24 -24.88 -3.93
N ALA A 384 14.26 -25.53 -2.76
CA ALA A 384 13.17 -26.38 -2.24
C ALA A 384 13.49 -26.89 -0.82
N MET A 385 13.25 -26.08 0.23
CA MET A 385 12.94 -26.53 1.60
C MET A 385 12.79 -25.33 2.55
N MET A 386 11.57 -24.77 2.62
CA MET A 386 10.92 -24.20 3.81
C MET A 386 9.56 -23.66 3.35
N ILE A 387 8.55 -24.53 3.50
CA ILE A 387 7.11 -24.20 3.54
C ILE A 387 6.72 -24.40 5.01
#